data_AF-A0A0E3QWG8-F1
#
_entry.id   AF-A0A0E3QWG8-F1
#
_cell.length_a   1.000
_cell.length_b   1.000
_cell.length_c   1.000
_cell.angle_alpha   90.00
_cell.angle_beta   90.00
_cell.angle_gamma   90.00
#
_symmetry.space_group_name_H-M   'P 1'
#
loop_
_entity.id
_entity.type
_entity.pdbx_description
1 polymer ?
#
loop_
_entity_poly.entity_id
_entity_poly.type
_entity_poly.pdbx_seq_one_letter_code
_entity_poly.pdbx_strand_id
1 'polypeptide(L)'
;MSELLMPDTPMIKEIKSIYENEYEYSEYLSEIEFSIAEYYYKENRKVTDKDVIKALKNIKQNRDKPISFFEKALEKEIVKSLVEPLEESPLTDHEFTLVLAYVLWVIDNRSWLEGKQAYVKWVTYVLGFFSEEEEKKYERQFKKFASKMGVSGAQVDMLLMKKDAEDFFDEEDLFEEGGLLEVLGPDEIFGVDSTAENLETGFFLMDDNEKFDYLLENGPDYVELVQSYLLDLMEIENFEKIQDFYKKFNQKYKDFYPLYFVMGIVYIERDPALAKSYFEETLKAVEKQDELPKSYNYELKQNLDSLIKYLIEEPAEKPEEKVRSSKKGKRKGVSAKKASNKDDEIEWI
;
A
#
# COMPACT_ATOMS: atom_id res chain seq x y z
N MET A 1 -21.96 -5.55 26.97
CA MET A 1 -22.44 -4.72 25.85
C MET A 1 -23.95 -4.69 25.78
N SER A 2 -24.66 -5.81 26.01
CA SER A 2 -26.14 -5.85 25.92
C SER A 2 -26.92 -4.86 26.77
N GLU A 3 -26.30 -4.33 27.84
CA GLU A 3 -26.90 -3.36 28.74
C GLU A 3 -26.79 -1.92 28.23
N LEU A 4 -25.91 -1.67 27.25
CA LEU A 4 -25.57 -0.34 26.72
C LEU A 4 -26.08 -0.11 25.29
N LEU A 5 -26.44 -1.17 24.57
CA LEU A 5 -26.86 -1.08 23.17
C LEU A 5 -28.38 -0.98 23.05
N MET A 6 -28.83 -0.12 22.13
CA MET A 6 -30.24 0.03 21.80
C MET A 6 -30.71 -1.06 20.83
N PRO A 7 -32.01 -1.43 20.87
CA PRO A 7 -32.57 -2.33 19.87
C PRO A 7 -32.60 -1.66 18.48
N ASP A 8 -32.29 -2.44 17.45
CA ASP A 8 -32.30 -1.96 16.07
C ASP A 8 -33.69 -1.49 15.62
N THR A 9 -33.70 -0.46 14.78
CA THR A 9 -34.87 -0.07 13.99
C THR A 9 -34.75 -0.58 12.55
N PRO A 10 -35.85 -0.70 11.78
CA PRO A 10 -35.78 -1.11 10.38
C PRO A 10 -34.86 -0.21 9.53
N MET A 11 -34.89 1.10 9.77
CA MET A 11 -34.07 2.08 9.05
C MET A 11 -32.58 1.88 9.32
N ILE A 12 -32.20 1.66 10.59
CA ILE A 12 -30.80 1.46 10.94
C ILE A 12 -30.23 0.19 10.30
N LYS A 13 -31.04 -0.87 10.13
CA LYS A 13 -30.61 -2.09 9.43
C LYS A 13 -30.32 -1.89 7.94
N GLU A 14 -30.76 -0.78 7.35
CA GLU A 14 -30.46 -0.46 5.94
C GLU A 14 -29.04 0.09 5.78
N ILE A 15 -28.42 0.59 6.85
CA ILE A 15 -27.03 1.07 6.83
C ILE A 15 -26.09 -0.11 6.61
N LYS A 16 -25.29 -0.08 5.54
CA LYS A 16 -24.39 -1.20 5.19
C LYS A 16 -22.95 -0.99 5.66
N SER A 17 -22.55 0.26 5.83
CA SER A 17 -21.20 0.68 6.19
C SER A 17 -21.27 2.05 6.85
N ILE A 18 -20.28 2.37 7.68
CA ILE A 18 -20.05 3.71 8.23
C ILE A 18 -18.97 4.48 7.46
N TYR A 19 -18.45 3.91 6.37
CA TYR A 19 -17.53 4.59 5.47
C TYR A 19 -18.16 5.90 4.95
N GLU A 20 -17.36 6.97 4.88
CA GLU A 20 -17.77 8.37 4.60
C GLU A 20 -18.63 9.04 5.69
N ASN A 21 -19.01 8.30 6.73
CA ASN A 21 -19.75 8.80 7.89
C ASN A 21 -18.96 8.57 9.19
N GLU A 22 -17.63 8.40 9.12
CA GLU A 22 -16.77 8.11 10.26
C GLU A 22 -16.89 9.18 11.35
N TYR A 23 -17.12 10.43 10.96
CA TYR A 23 -17.30 11.55 11.88
C TYR A 23 -18.43 11.30 12.89
N GLU A 24 -19.55 10.72 12.47
CA GLU A 24 -20.70 10.40 13.34
C GLU A 24 -20.36 9.32 14.38
N TYR A 25 -19.38 8.46 14.07
CA TYR A 25 -18.94 7.36 14.92
C TYR A 25 -17.56 7.59 15.54
N SER A 26 -17.03 8.80 15.40
CA SER A 26 -15.64 9.13 15.71
C SER A 26 -15.28 8.90 17.17
N GLU A 27 -16.20 9.16 18.11
CA GLU A 27 -16.00 8.91 19.54
C GLU A 27 -15.75 7.43 19.83
N TYR A 28 -16.57 6.52 19.29
CA TYR A 28 -16.40 5.08 19.51
C TYR A 28 -15.17 4.54 18.78
N LEU A 29 -14.91 5.02 17.55
CA LEU A 29 -13.72 4.65 16.80
C LEU A 29 -12.47 5.06 17.59
N SER A 30 -12.42 6.31 18.06
CA SER A 30 -11.31 6.84 18.87
C SER A 30 -11.09 6.01 20.14
N GLU A 31 -12.13 5.65 20.88
CA GLU A 31 -11.99 4.84 22.11
C GLU A 31 -11.51 3.40 21.85
N ILE A 32 -11.88 2.81 20.71
CA ILE A 32 -11.36 1.51 20.30
C ILE A 32 -9.88 1.63 19.92
N GLU A 33 -9.53 2.63 19.11
CA GLU A 33 -8.15 2.83 18.63
C GLU A 33 -7.20 3.19 19.77
N PHE A 34 -7.64 4.08 20.67
CA PHE A 34 -6.92 4.48 21.86
C PHE A 34 -6.65 3.30 22.79
N SER A 35 -7.67 2.49 23.10
CA SER A 35 -7.50 1.31 23.97
C SER A 35 -6.55 0.27 23.37
N ILE A 36 -6.55 0.08 22.03
CA ILE A 36 -5.59 -0.79 21.35
C ILE A 36 -4.16 -0.24 21.47
N ALA A 37 -3.97 1.04 21.16
CA ALA A 37 -2.67 1.71 21.23
C ALA A 37 -2.10 1.70 22.66
N GLU A 38 -2.93 2.08 23.64
CA GLU A 38 -2.56 2.11 25.05
C GLU A 38 -2.17 0.72 25.55
N TYR A 39 -2.97 -0.30 25.25
CA TYR A 39 -2.68 -1.68 25.63
C TYR A 39 -1.37 -2.17 25.03
N TYR A 40 -1.12 -1.92 23.74
CA TYR A 40 0.16 -2.26 23.12
C TYR A 40 1.32 -1.52 23.80
N TYR A 41 1.16 -0.22 24.04
CA TYR A 41 2.25 0.65 24.49
C TYR A 41 2.62 0.43 25.96
N LYS A 42 1.62 0.38 26.85
CA LYS A 42 1.80 0.32 28.32
C LYS A 42 1.84 -1.12 28.86
N GLU A 43 1.03 -2.02 28.32
CA GLU A 43 0.82 -3.35 28.90
C GLU A 43 1.56 -4.47 28.15
N ASN A 44 1.49 -4.50 26.81
CA ASN A 44 1.98 -5.63 26.03
C ASN A 44 2.48 -5.27 24.62
N ARG A 45 3.78 -4.95 24.52
CA ARG A 45 4.48 -4.69 23.22
C ARG A 45 4.56 -5.88 22.27
N LYS A 46 4.12 -7.08 22.69
CA LYS A 46 4.10 -8.29 21.84
C LYS A 46 2.73 -8.57 21.25
N VAL A 47 1.69 -7.80 21.58
CA VAL A 47 0.37 -7.97 20.96
C VAL A 47 0.48 -7.78 19.45
N THR A 48 -0.19 -8.66 18.70
CA THR A 48 -0.17 -8.66 17.24
C THR A 48 -1.51 -8.18 16.68
N ASP A 49 -1.54 -7.75 15.42
CA ASP A 49 -2.79 -7.38 14.73
C ASP A 49 -3.78 -8.55 14.73
N LYS A 50 -3.28 -9.80 14.67
CA LYS A 50 -4.10 -11.01 14.80
C LYS A 50 -4.77 -11.15 16.17
N ASP A 51 -4.10 -10.72 17.23
CA ASP A 51 -4.68 -10.73 18.58
C ASP A 51 -5.78 -9.66 18.71
N VAL A 52 -5.56 -8.47 18.12
CA VAL A 52 -6.56 -7.40 18.02
C VAL A 52 -7.78 -7.86 17.23
N ILE A 53 -7.58 -8.44 16.04
CA ILE A 53 -8.66 -9.00 15.22
C ILE A 53 -9.47 -10.03 16.00
N LYS A 54 -8.79 -10.89 16.77
CA LYS A 54 -9.46 -11.91 17.60
C LYS A 54 -10.30 -11.27 18.72
N ALA A 55 -9.78 -10.23 19.37
CA ALA A 55 -10.50 -9.49 20.40
C ALA A 55 -11.74 -8.80 19.82
N LEU A 56 -11.59 -8.02 18.74
CA LEU A 56 -12.69 -7.32 18.07
C LEU A 56 -13.76 -8.29 17.55
N LYS A 57 -13.36 -9.42 16.94
CA LYS A 57 -14.31 -10.45 16.50
C LYS A 57 -15.05 -11.08 17.69
N ASN A 58 -14.38 -11.30 18.81
CA ASN A 58 -15.03 -11.84 20.01
C ASN A 58 -16.05 -10.86 20.59
N ILE A 59 -15.71 -9.56 20.66
CA ILE A 59 -16.63 -8.50 21.10
C ILE A 59 -17.83 -8.42 20.15
N LYS A 60 -17.59 -8.38 18.83
CA LYS A 60 -18.63 -8.37 17.81
C LYS A 60 -19.59 -9.55 17.93
N GLN A 61 -19.07 -10.76 18.15
CA GLN A 61 -19.88 -11.99 18.22
C GLN A 61 -20.66 -12.15 19.54
N ASN A 62 -20.17 -11.56 20.63
CA ASN A 62 -20.74 -11.73 21.98
C ASN A 62 -21.25 -10.40 22.56
N ARG A 63 -21.64 -9.45 21.72
CA ARG A 63 -22.18 -8.15 22.12
C ARG A 63 -23.51 -8.26 22.88
N ASP A 64 -24.21 -9.39 22.76
CA ASP A 64 -25.38 -9.74 23.56
C ASP A 64 -25.03 -10.12 25.02
N LYS A 65 -23.74 -10.19 25.38
CA LYS A 65 -23.28 -10.52 26.73
C LYS A 65 -23.01 -9.27 27.58
N PRO A 66 -23.09 -9.39 28.93
CA PRO A 66 -22.67 -8.32 29.84
C PRO A 66 -21.16 -8.05 29.72
N ILE A 67 -20.72 -6.87 30.13
CA ILE A 67 -19.30 -6.47 30.08
C ILE A 67 -18.39 -7.46 30.81
N SER A 68 -18.87 -8.02 31.93
CA SER A 68 -18.14 -9.01 32.74
C SER A 68 -17.77 -10.31 32.00
N PHE A 69 -18.42 -10.60 30.86
CA PHE A 69 -18.10 -11.76 30.02
C PHE A 69 -16.71 -11.67 29.37
N PHE A 70 -16.25 -10.45 29.06
CA PHE A 70 -14.98 -10.24 28.38
C PHE A 70 -13.86 -10.31 29.41
N GLU A 71 -13.17 -11.46 29.47
CA GLU A 71 -12.15 -11.68 30.50
C GLU A 71 -10.72 -11.39 30.06
N LYS A 72 -10.45 -11.44 28.75
CA LYS A 72 -9.10 -11.23 28.22
C LYS A 72 -8.71 -9.77 28.35
N ALA A 73 -7.44 -9.50 28.66
CA ALA A 73 -6.96 -8.16 28.98
C ALA A 73 -7.27 -7.13 27.87
N LEU A 74 -6.93 -7.40 26.61
CA LEU A 74 -7.25 -6.49 25.50
C LEU A 74 -8.77 -6.32 25.27
N GLU A 75 -9.54 -7.40 25.40
CA GLU A 75 -11.01 -7.34 25.24
C GLU A 75 -11.63 -6.47 26.36
N LYS A 76 -11.13 -6.60 27.58
CA LYS A 76 -11.53 -5.76 28.72
C LYS A 76 -11.21 -4.29 28.49
N GLU A 77 -10.03 -4.00 27.96
CA GLU A 77 -9.61 -2.62 27.72
C GLU A 77 -10.54 -1.93 26.72
N ILE A 78 -10.75 -2.56 25.56
CA ILE A 78 -11.64 -2.05 24.51
C ILE A 78 -13.09 -1.92 25.01
N VAL A 79 -13.59 -2.92 25.72
CA VAL A 79 -14.99 -2.88 26.20
C VAL A 79 -15.18 -1.82 27.28
N LYS A 80 -14.17 -1.59 28.13
CA LYS A 80 -14.24 -0.55 29.17
C LYS A 80 -14.17 0.85 28.60
N SER A 81 -13.29 1.09 27.62
CA SER A 81 -13.18 2.41 26.97
C SER A 81 -14.49 2.81 26.29
N LEU A 82 -15.25 1.83 25.79
CA LEU A 82 -16.54 2.04 25.16
C LEU A 82 -17.72 2.28 26.14
N VAL A 83 -17.54 2.18 27.46
CA VAL A 83 -18.68 2.32 28.40
C VAL A 83 -19.22 3.74 28.42
N GLU A 84 -18.36 4.72 28.66
CA GLU A 84 -18.73 6.14 28.72
C GLU A 84 -19.38 6.64 27.43
N PRO A 85 -18.79 6.48 26.23
CA PRO A 85 -19.43 6.97 25.00
C PRO A 85 -20.77 6.27 24.71
N LEU A 86 -20.93 4.99 25.05
CA LEU A 86 -22.20 4.29 24.86
C LEU A 86 -23.26 4.65 25.91
N GLU A 87 -22.88 5.14 27.09
CA GLU A 87 -23.82 5.67 28.07
C GLU A 87 -24.31 7.07 27.70
N GLU A 88 -23.42 7.91 27.15
CA GLU A 88 -23.75 9.28 26.71
C GLU A 88 -24.51 9.30 25.39
N SER A 89 -24.06 8.49 24.42
CA SER A 89 -24.66 8.35 23.09
C SER A 89 -24.80 6.84 22.78
N PRO A 90 -25.96 6.23 23.05
CA PRO A 90 -26.13 4.81 22.82
C PRO A 90 -26.22 4.46 21.33
N LEU A 91 -25.39 3.51 20.87
CA LEU A 91 -25.53 2.90 19.55
C LEU A 91 -26.57 1.76 19.56
N THR A 92 -27.18 1.51 18.40
CA THR A 92 -27.90 0.25 18.18
C THR A 92 -26.94 -0.94 18.04
N ASP A 93 -27.47 -2.16 18.17
CA ASP A 93 -26.70 -3.40 17.98
C ASP A 93 -26.05 -3.48 16.58
N HIS A 94 -26.78 -3.06 15.56
CA HIS A 94 -26.31 -3.03 14.17
C HIS A 94 -25.22 -1.98 13.97
N GLU A 95 -25.39 -0.75 14.45
CA GLU A 95 -24.36 0.30 14.34
C GLU A 95 -23.07 -0.08 15.06
N PHE A 96 -23.18 -0.61 16.27
CA PHE A 96 -22.02 -1.11 17.02
C PHE A 96 -21.28 -2.21 16.24
N THR A 97 -22.02 -3.07 15.54
CA THR A 97 -21.46 -4.09 14.65
C THR A 97 -20.70 -3.49 13.47
N LEU A 98 -21.18 -2.37 12.92
CA LEU A 98 -20.52 -1.64 11.82
C LEU A 98 -19.26 -0.92 12.30
N VAL A 99 -19.27 -0.29 13.47
CA VAL A 99 -18.08 0.33 14.09
C VAL A 99 -16.95 -0.69 14.22
N LEU A 100 -17.22 -1.87 14.79
CA LEU A 100 -16.23 -2.93 14.91
C LEU A 100 -15.80 -3.50 13.54
N ALA A 101 -16.71 -3.53 12.56
CA ALA A 101 -16.39 -3.96 11.20
C ALA A 101 -15.43 -2.98 10.52
N TYR A 102 -15.63 -1.68 10.73
CA TYR A 102 -14.78 -0.63 10.19
C TYR A 102 -13.35 -0.75 10.73
N VAL A 103 -13.17 -0.86 12.06
CA VAL A 103 -11.82 -1.03 12.64
C VAL A 103 -11.14 -2.30 12.11
N LEU A 104 -11.90 -3.40 11.95
CA LEU A 104 -11.37 -4.62 11.32
C LEU A 104 -10.91 -4.41 9.87
N TRP A 105 -11.63 -3.58 9.10
CA TRP A 105 -11.27 -3.21 7.74
C TRP A 105 -10.02 -2.31 7.70
N VAL A 106 -9.91 -1.33 8.61
CA VAL A 106 -8.73 -0.47 8.77
C VAL A 106 -7.47 -1.29 9.06
N ILE A 107 -7.59 -2.35 9.88
CA ILE A 107 -6.50 -3.30 10.16
C ILE A 107 -6.09 -4.05 8.88
N ASP A 108 -7.06 -4.55 8.12
CA ASP A 108 -6.81 -5.34 6.91
C ASP A 108 -6.12 -4.51 5.81
N ASN A 109 -6.52 -3.26 5.64
CA ASN A 109 -5.91 -2.29 4.71
C ASN A 109 -4.45 -1.94 5.02
N ARG A 110 -3.93 -2.35 6.18
CA ARG A 110 -2.52 -2.15 6.57
C ARG A 110 -1.73 -3.46 6.59
N SER A 111 -2.34 -4.57 6.20
CA SER A 111 -1.69 -5.90 6.21
C SER A 111 -0.52 -6.03 5.22
N TRP A 112 -0.40 -5.12 4.26
CA TRP A 112 0.73 -5.03 3.32
C TRP A 112 2.05 -4.59 3.98
N LEU A 113 2.01 -3.96 5.16
CA LEU A 113 3.21 -3.61 5.92
C LEU A 113 3.86 -4.86 6.52
N GLU A 114 5.18 -5.00 6.35
CA GLU A 114 5.89 -6.18 6.81
C GLU A 114 5.83 -6.33 8.35
N GLY A 115 5.33 -7.47 8.81
CA GLY A 115 5.33 -7.85 10.21
C GLY A 115 4.00 -8.42 10.69
N LYS A 116 3.87 -8.59 12.01
CA LYS A 116 2.62 -9.02 12.68
C LYS A 116 1.96 -7.87 13.45
N GLN A 117 2.48 -6.65 13.28
CA GLN A 117 2.19 -5.49 14.13
C GLN A 117 2.10 -4.21 13.27
N ALA A 118 1.55 -4.33 12.08
CA ALA A 118 1.37 -3.23 11.13
C ALA A 118 0.42 -2.19 11.71
N TYR A 119 -0.82 -2.59 12.00
CA TYR A 119 -1.85 -1.71 12.53
C TYR A 119 -1.52 -1.24 13.94
N VAL A 120 -1.18 -2.15 14.86
CA VAL A 120 -0.94 -1.75 16.26
C VAL A 120 0.19 -0.74 16.41
N LYS A 121 1.26 -0.83 15.61
CA LYS A 121 2.32 0.18 15.64
C LYS A 121 1.90 1.49 14.99
N TRP A 122 1.13 1.40 13.91
CA TRP A 122 0.61 2.57 13.21
C TRP A 122 -0.32 3.40 14.11
N VAL A 123 -1.33 2.78 14.72
CA VAL A 123 -2.26 3.48 15.61
C VAL A 123 -1.56 4.04 16.85
N THR A 124 -0.56 3.32 17.37
CA THR A 124 0.28 3.82 18.48
C THR A 124 1.12 5.03 18.08
N TYR A 125 1.59 5.06 16.83
CA TYR A 125 2.31 6.20 16.27
C TYR A 125 1.39 7.40 16.06
N VAL A 126 0.26 7.22 15.37
CA VAL A 126 -0.70 8.29 15.05
C VAL A 126 -1.26 8.94 16.32
N LEU A 127 -1.54 8.14 17.36
CA LEU A 127 -2.04 8.66 18.63
C LEU A 127 -0.94 9.23 19.54
N GLY A 128 0.30 9.38 19.04
CA GLY A 128 1.39 10.07 19.74
C GLY A 128 1.90 9.35 20.99
N PHE A 129 1.76 8.01 21.08
CA PHE A 129 2.26 7.26 22.23
C PHE A 129 3.78 7.07 22.17
N PHE A 130 4.38 7.03 20.98
CA PHE A 130 5.81 6.83 20.82
C PHE A 130 6.64 7.99 21.34
N SER A 131 7.79 7.69 21.91
CA SER A 131 8.83 8.70 22.14
C SER A 131 9.42 9.18 20.81
N GLU A 132 10.03 10.38 20.77
CA GLU A 132 10.67 10.90 19.55
C GLU A 132 11.66 9.91 18.90
N GLU A 133 12.39 9.15 19.71
CA GLU A 133 13.32 8.13 19.20
C GLU A 133 12.60 6.96 18.54
N GLU A 134 11.49 6.51 19.13
CA GLU A 134 10.63 5.45 18.58
C GLU A 134 9.92 5.91 17.30
N GLU A 135 9.41 7.13 17.26
CA GLU A 135 8.79 7.75 16.08
C GLU A 135 9.77 7.80 14.90
N LYS A 136 10.94 8.43 15.09
CA LYS A 136 11.99 8.52 14.06
C LYS A 136 12.40 7.14 13.56
N LYS A 137 12.44 6.13 14.44
CA LYS A 137 12.75 4.75 14.07
C LYS A 137 11.62 4.12 13.27
N TYR A 138 10.38 4.28 13.69
CA TYR A 138 9.20 3.75 13.01
C TYR A 138 9.05 4.36 11.62
N GLU A 139 9.13 5.68 11.48
CA GLU A 139 9.02 6.38 10.20
C GLU A 139 10.09 5.94 9.19
N ARG A 140 11.34 5.78 9.62
CA ARG A 140 12.41 5.27 8.74
C ARG A 140 12.10 3.86 8.24
N GLN A 141 11.53 3.01 9.09
CA GLN A 141 11.12 1.66 8.70
C GLN A 141 9.94 1.72 7.73
N PHE A 142 8.93 2.52 8.05
CA PHE A 142 7.72 2.70 7.24
C PHE A 142 8.07 3.25 5.84
N LYS A 143 8.83 4.35 5.75
CA LYS A 143 9.30 4.94 4.49
C LYS A 143 10.08 3.93 3.63
N LYS A 144 10.91 3.11 4.26
CA LYS A 144 11.65 2.04 3.56
C LYS A 144 10.72 0.96 3.00
N PHE A 145 9.65 0.60 3.71
CA PHE A 145 8.68 -0.38 3.22
C PHE A 145 7.80 0.18 2.12
N ALA A 146 7.25 1.38 2.33
CA ALA A 146 6.42 2.07 1.37
C ALA A 146 7.16 2.32 0.04
N SER A 147 8.43 2.73 0.10
CA SER A 147 9.31 2.86 -1.08
C SER A 147 9.45 1.57 -1.87
N LYS A 148 9.51 0.40 -1.22
CA LYS A 148 9.58 -0.89 -1.93
C LYS A 148 8.28 -1.26 -2.63
N MET A 149 7.16 -0.71 -2.17
CA MET A 149 5.82 -0.93 -2.73
C MET A 149 5.43 0.15 -3.74
N GLY A 150 6.36 1.03 -4.14
CA GLY A 150 6.09 2.12 -5.08
C GLY A 150 5.31 3.30 -4.51
N VAL A 151 5.11 3.38 -3.18
CA VAL A 151 4.38 4.47 -2.53
C VAL A 151 5.28 5.70 -2.43
N SER A 152 4.78 6.85 -2.90
CA SER A 152 5.52 8.12 -2.94
C SER A 152 5.76 8.70 -1.55
N GLY A 153 6.72 9.61 -1.41
CA GLY A 153 7.01 10.28 -0.13
C GLY A 153 5.80 11.05 0.42
N ALA A 154 5.04 11.72 -0.44
CA ALA A 154 3.82 12.45 -0.08
C ALA A 154 2.72 11.49 0.41
N GLN A 155 2.51 10.36 -0.29
CA GLN A 155 1.58 9.32 0.15
C GLN A 155 1.99 8.70 1.49
N VAL A 156 3.29 8.57 1.75
CA VAL A 156 3.76 8.11 3.06
C VAL A 156 3.44 9.10 4.17
N ASP A 157 3.65 10.39 3.95
CA ASP A 157 3.36 11.40 4.97
C ASP A 157 1.84 11.51 5.22
N MET A 158 1.01 11.29 4.20
CA MET A 158 -0.45 11.13 4.35
C MET A 158 -0.81 9.89 5.18
N LEU A 159 -0.23 8.72 4.86
CA LEU A 159 -0.46 7.48 5.61
C LEU A 159 0.02 7.57 7.06
N LEU A 160 1.02 8.40 7.34
CA LEU A 160 1.53 8.69 8.68
C LEU A 160 0.77 9.83 9.36
N MET A 161 -0.23 10.44 8.72
CA MET A 161 -1.01 11.55 9.28
C MET A 161 -0.11 12.70 9.79
N LYS A 162 0.97 12.99 9.06
CA LYS A 162 1.97 14.01 9.43
C LYS A 162 1.61 15.44 9.07
N LYS A 163 0.60 15.60 8.23
CA LYS A 163 0.05 16.87 7.78
C LYS A 163 -1.47 16.70 7.85
N ASP A 164 -2.17 17.71 8.36
CA ASP A 164 -3.62 17.73 8.26
C ASP A 164 -4.00 17.78 6.78
N ALA A 165 -5.11 17.15 6.40
CA ALA A 165 -5.58 17.20 5.01
C ALA A 165 -5.75 18.65 4.54
N GLU A 166 -6.06 19.59 5.45
CA GLU A 166 -6.17 21.03 5.19
C GLU A 166 -4.81 21.71 4.96
N ASP A 167 -3.73 21.27 5.61
CA ASP A 167 -2.36 21.79 5.42
C ASP A 167 -1.73 21.35 4.07
N PHE A 168 -2.39 20.44 3.33
CA PHE A 168 -2.04 20.12 1.95
C PHE A 168 -2.66 21.10 0.93
N PHE A 169 -3.66 21.89 1.34
CA PHE A 169 -4.41 22.81 0.48
C PHE A 169 -4.11 24.29 0.75
N ASP A 170 -3.17 24.62 1.63
CA ASP A 170 -2.72 26.00 1.79
C ASP A 170 -1.98 26.46 0.52
N GLU A 171 -2.57 27.46 -0.15
CA GLU A 171 -2.18 27.98 -1.47
C GLU A 171 -0.70 28.39 -1.55
N GLU A 172 -0.03 28.72 -0.43
CA GLU A 172 1.37 29.17 -0.45
C GLU A 172 2.39 28.05 -0.73
N ASP A 173 2.14 26.80 -0.29
CA ASP A 173 3.03 25.65 -0.52
C ASP A 173 2.79 24.98 -1.90
N LEU A 174 1.68 25.31 -2.57
CA LEU A 174 1.31 24.78 -3.89
C LEU A 174 2.09 25.43 -5.05
N PHE A 175 2.64 26.64 -4.85
CA PHE A 175 3.32 27.44 -5.89
C PHE A 175 4.81 27.70 -5.63
N GLU A 176 5.39 27.20 -4.53
CA GLU A 176 6.84 27.29 -4.31
C GLU A 176 7.62 26.28 -5.17
N GLU A 177 8.87 26.62 -5.49
CA GLU A 177 9.81 25.82 -6.29
C GLU A 177 10.08 24.47 -5.58
N GLY A 178 9.60 23.37 -6.15
CA GLY A 178 9.55 22.03 -5.53
C GLY A 178 8.18 21.59 -4.96
N GLY A 179 7.13 22.40 -5.12
CA GLY A 179 5.76 22.12 -4.68
C GLY A 179 4.99 21.13 -5.57
N LEU A 180 3.82 20.70 -5.08
CA LEU A 180 2.99 19.62 -5.66
C LEU A 180 2.64 19.87 -7.15
N LEU A 181 2.47 21.14 -7.55
CA LEU A 181 2.04 21.58 -8.88
C LEU A 181 3.19 21.65 -9.91
N GLU A 182 4.44 21.60 -9.46
CA GLU A 182 5.62 21.50 -10.33
C GLU A 182 5.99 20.04 -10.62
N VAL A 183 5.61 19.11 -9.73
CA VAL A 183 5.83 17.66 -9.88
C VAL A 183 4.70 16.98 -10.65
N LEU A 184 3.46 17.45 -10.48
CA LEU A 184 2.28 16.96 -11.18
C LEU A 184 1.63 18.15 -11.88
N GLY A 185 1.45 18.07 -13.20
CA GLY A 185 1.01 19.21 -14.00
C GLY A 185 -0.39 19.71 -13.58
N PRO A 186 -0.75 20.98 -13.86
CA PRO A 186 -2.06 21.55 -13.50
C PRO A 186 -3.26 20.72 -13.99
N ASP A 187 -3.10 20.00 -15.10
CA ASP A 187 -4.13 19.16 -15.71
C ASP A 187 -4.35 17.84 -14.92
N GLU A 188 -3.40 17.38 -14.11
CA GLU A 188 -3.55 16.22 -13.21
C GLU A 188 -4.25 16.57 -11.90
N ILE A 189 -4.26 17.86 -11.50
CA ILE A 189 -4.87 18.36 -10.25
C ILE A 189 -6.30 18.88 -10.48
N PHE A 190 -6.56 19.55 -11.60
CA PHE A 190 -7.88 20.13 -11.91
C PHE A 190 -8.73 19.31 -12.87
N GLY A 191 -8.26 18.13 -13.30
CA GLY A 191 -9.00 17.15 -14.08
C GLY A 191 -9.97 16.29 -13.27
N VAL A 192 -10.62 16.86 -12.24
CA VAL A 192 -11.62 16.13 -11.44
C VAL A 192 -12.98 16.23 -12.13
N ASP A 193 -13.29 15.23 -12.96
CA ASP A 193 -14.68 14.80 -13.09
C ASP A 193 -14.93 13.87 -11.88
N SER A 194 -15.74 14.35 -10.92
CA SER A 194 -16.05 13.70 -9.62
C SER A 194 -16.82 12.37 -9.74
N THR A 195 -16.79 11.77 -10.92
CA THR A 195 -17.30 10.44 -11.24
C THR A 195 -16.21 9.36 -11.21
N ALA A 196 -14.93 9.72 -11.31
CA ALA A 196 -13.80 8.77 -11.39
C ALA A 196 -13.47 8.04 -10.07
N GLU A 197 -13.53 8.71 -8.91
CA GLU A 197 -13.16 8.11 -7.60
C GLU A 197 -14.11 6.98 -7.16
N ASN A 198 -15.38 7.03 -7.56
CA ASN A 198 -16.36 5.97 -7.32
C ASN A 198 -16.14 4.73 -8.21
N LEU A 199 -15.52 4.90 -9.38
CA LEU A 199 -15.25 3.83 -10.34
C LEU A 199 -13.93 3.10 -10.02
N GLU A 200 -12.92 3.84 -9.56
CA GLU A 200 -11.63 3.25 -9.17
C GLU A 200 -11.76 2.33 -7.94
N THR A 201 -12.56 2.74 -6.94
CA THR A 201 -12.86 1.93 -5.76
C THR A 201 -13.70 0.69 -6.09
N GLY A 202 -14.64 0.82 -7.04
CA GLY A 202 -15.41 -0.30 -7.56
C GLY A 202 -14.55 -1.29 -8.34
N PHE A 203 -13.59 -0.80 -9.13
CA PHE A 203 -12.68 -1.61 -9.94
C PHE A 203 -11.89 -2.60 -9.10
N PHE A 204 -11.31 -2.19 -7.96
CA PHE A 204 -10.51 -3.11 -7.14
C PHE A 204 -11.33 -4.25 -6.50
N LEU A 205 -12.63 -4.02 -6.28
CA LEU A 205 -13.57 -5.01 -5.72
C LEU A 205 -14.14 -5.98 -6.76
N MET A 206 -13.99 -5.69 -8.06
CA MET A 206 -14.42 -6.55 -9.16
C MET A 206 -13.57 -7.84 -9.23
N ASP A 207 -14.19 -8.92 -9.70
CA ASP A 207 -13.44 -10.13 -10.04
C ASP A 207 -12.56 -9.92 -11.30
N ASP A 208 -11.65 -10.86 -11.56
CA ASP A 208 -10.66 -10.74 -12.63
C ASP A 208 -11.28 -10.72 -14.05
N ASN A 209 -12.48 -11.26 -14.26
CA ASN A 209 -13.18 -11.15 -15.54
C ASN A 209 -13.90 -9.81 -15.66
N GLU A 210 -14.53 -9.37 -14.58
CA GLU A 210 -15.17 -8.06 -14.50
C GLU A 210 -14.16 -6.92 -14.72
N LYS A 211 -12.97 -7.00 -14.11
CA LYS A 211 -11.87 -6.04 -14.32
C LYS A 211 -11.44 -6.00 -15.78
N PHE A 212 -11.27 -7.18 -16.39
CA PHE A 212 -10.87 -7.30 -17.79
C PHE A 212 -11.88 -6.62 -18.72
N ASP A 213 -13.16 -6.94 -18.56
CA ASP A 213 -14.23 -6.36 -19.39
C ASP A 213 -14.39 -4.85 -19.14
N TYR A 214 -14.29 -4.42 -17.88
CA TYR A 214 -14.34 -3.00 -17.51
C TYR A 214 -13.24 -2.19 -18.19
N LEU A 215 -12.00 -2.66 -18.16
CA LEU A 215 -10.87 -1.97 -18.78
C LEU A 215 -10.93 -1.99 -20.31
N LEU A 216 -11.53 -3.02 -20.92
CA LEU A 216 -11.80 -2.98 -22.37
C LEU A 216 -12.82 -1.91 -22.75
N GLU A 217 -13.67 -1.48 -21.84
CA GLU A 217 -14.67 -0.44 -22.09
C GLU A 217 -14.19 0.96 -21.73
N ASN A 218 -13.42 1.11 -20.64
CA ASN A 218 -13.10 2.41 -20.06
C ASN A 218 -11.59 2.69 -19.99
N GLY A 219 -10.72 1.75 -20.37
CA GLY A 219 -9.28 1.88 -20.14
C GLY A 219 -8.56 3.08 -20.79
N PRO A 220 -9.03 3.70 -21.89
CA PRO A 220 -8.43 4.96 -22.35
C PRO A 220 -8.55 6.12 -21.36
N ASP A 221 -9.60 6.10 -20.54
CA ASP A 221 -9.87 7.12 -19.52
C ASP A 221 -9.20 6.77 -18.17
N TYR A 222 -8.66 5.55 -18.03
CA TYR A 222 -8.06 5.02 -16.79
C TYR A 222 -6.77 4.23 -17.09
N VAL A 223 -5.76 4.93 -17.59
CA VAL A 223 -4.51 4.34 -18.09
C VAL A 223 -3.74 3.63 -16.98
N GLU A 224 -3.79 4.18 -15.77
CA GLU A 224 -3.15 3.70 -14.55
C GLU A 224 -3.73 2.35 -14.14
N LEU A 225 -5.06 2.17 -14.26
CA LEU A 225 -5.73 0.90 -13.99
C LEU A 225 -5.38 -0.16 -15.03
N VAL A 226 -5.28 0.23 -16.30
CA VAL A 226 -4.79 -0.67 -17.36
C VAL A 226 -3.36 -1.13 -17.06
N GLN A 227 -2.49 -0.21 -16.65
CA GLN A 227 -1.12 -0.53 -16.28
C GLN A 227 -1.06 -1.47 -15.07
N SER A 228 -1.75 -1.13 -13.97
CA SER A 228 -1.78 -1.95 -12.75
C SER A 228 -2.24 -3.37 -13.06
N TYR A 229 -3.36 -3.50 -13.80
CA TYR A 229 -3.92 -4.80 -14.13
C TYR A 229 -2.98 -5.68 -14.95
N LEU A 230 -2.28 -5.10 -15.93
CA LEU A 230 -1.33 -5.84 -16.77
C LEU A 230 -0.06 -6.23 -16.00
N LEU A 231 0.39 -5.41 -15.05
CA LEU A 231 1.52 -5.73 -14.17
C LEU A 231 1.14 -6.83 -13.16
N ASP A 232 -0.06 -6.80 -12.57
CA ASP A 232 -0.56 -7.86 -11.69
C ASP A 232 -0.61 -9.20 -12.44
N LEU A 233 -1.13 -9.20 -13.68
CA LEU A 233 -1.14 -10.39 -14.54
C LEU A 233 0.28 -10.88 -14.89
N MET A 234 1.25 -9.97 -15.03
CA MET A 234 2.65 -10.31 -15.29
C MET A 234 3.27 -11.00 -14.07
N GLU A 235 3.01 -10.51 -12.85
CA GLU A 235 3.53 -11.09 -11.61
C GLU A 235 3.04 -12.52 -11.38
N ILE A 236 1.79 -12.82 -11.73
CA ILE A 236 1.24 -14.19 -11.69
C ILE A 236 1.53 -15.02 -12.95
N GLU A 237 2.41 -14.50 -13.82
CA GLU A 237 2.82 -15.09 -15.10
C GLU A 237 1.67 -15.46 -16.07
N ASN A 238 0.55 -14.74 -16.02
CA ASN A 238 -0.63 -14.98 -16.87
C ASN A 238 -0.54 -14.25 -18.22
N PHE A 239 0.50 -14.55 -19.00
CA PHE A 239 0.78 -13.89 -20.27
C PHE A 239 -0.24 -14.20 -21.38
N GLU A 240 -0.99 -15.31 -21.27
CA GLU A 240 -2.09 -15.61 -22.20
C GLU A 240 -3.19 -14.55 -22.09
N LYS A 241 -3.57 -14.20 -20.85
CA LYS A 241 -4.59 -13.18 -20.60
C LYS A 241 -4.13 -11.77 -20.95
N ILE A 242 -2.85 -11.45 -20.70
CA ILE A 242 -2.22 -10.19 -21.15
C ILE A 242 -2.33 -10.03 -22.67
N GLN A 243 -1.99 -11.08 -23.43
CA GLN A 243 -2.08 -11.04 -24.89
C GLN A 243 -3.51 -10.95 -25.41
N ASP A 244 -4.45 -11.63 -24.76
CA ASP A 244 -5.87 -11.50 -25.09
C ASP A 244 -6.40 -10.09 -24.82
N PHE A 245 -6.02 -9.49 -23.68
CA PHE A 245 -6.34 -8.11 -23.35
C PHE A 245 -5.79 -7.15 -24.40
N TYR A 246 -4.48 -7.21 -24.66
CA TYR A 246 -3.81 -6.37 -25.66
C TYR A 246 -4.51 -6.43 -27.02
N LYS A 247 -4.81 -7.65 -27.50
CA LYS A 247 -5.45 -7.84 -28.79
C LYS A 247 -6.86 -7.23 -28.84
N LYS A 248 -7.68 -7.45 -27.81
CA LYS A 248 -9.05 -6.93 -27.73
C LYS A 248 -9.07 -5.41 -27.57
N PHE A 249 -8.20 -4.88 -26.72
CA PHE A 249 -8.08 -3.45 -26.48
C PHE A 249 -7.62 -2.71 -27.74
N ASN A 250 -6.55 -3.19 -28.40
CA ASN A 250 -6.01 -2.56 -29.61
C ASN A 250 -6.95 -2.66 -30.83
N GLN A 251 -7.85 -3.65 -30.85
CA GLN A 251 -8.92 -3.69 -31.85
C GLN A 251 -9.91 -2.53 -31.71
N LYS A 252 -10.15 -2.09 -30.47
CA LYS A 252 -11.13 -1.06 -30.13
C LYS A 252 -10.52 0.34 -30.12
N TYR A 253 -9.35 0.50 -29.52
CA TYR A 253 -8.62 1.76 -29.40
C TYR A 253 -7.29 1.65 -30.13
N LYS A 254 -7.31 2.00 -31.43
CA LYS A 254 -6.12 1.92 -32.28
C LYS A 254 -5.13 3.02 -31.93
N ASP A 255 -3.85 2.70 -32.04
CA ASP A 255 -2.74 3.66 -31.83
C ASP A 255 -2.72 4.27 -30.41
N PHE A 256 -3.31 3.58 -29.43
CA PHE A 256 -3.25 3.97 -28.02
C PHE A 256 -1.87 3.65 -27.44
N TYR A 257 -0.96 4.63 -27.54
CA TYR A 257 0.46 4.46 -27.18
C TYR A 257 0.73 4.04 -25.73
N PRO A 258 -0.09 4.39 -24.70
CA PRO A 258 0.19 3.93 -23.34
C PRO A 258 0.15 2.41 -23.22
N LEU A 259 -0.77 1.74 -23.93
CA LEU A 259 -0.82 0.28 -23.94
C LEU A 259 0.44 -0.32 -24.57
N TYR A 260 0.96 0.25 -25.66
CA TYR A 260 2.22 -0.21 -26.26
C TYR A 260 3.37 -0.07 -25.28
N PHE A 261 3.45 1.03 -24.55
CA PHE A 261 4.49 1.25 -23.56
C PHE A 261 4.44 0.20 -22.45
N VAL A 262 3.26 -0.03 -21.86
CA VAL A 262 3.06 -1.03 -20.80
C VAL A 262 3.42 -2.43 -21.28
N MET A 263 3.05 -2.79 -22.52
CA MET A 263 3.43 -4.07 -23.11
C MET A 263 4.95 -4.20 -23.29
N GLY A 264 5.64 -3.11 -23.60
CA GLY A 264 7.11 -3.08 -23.62
C GLY A 264 7.70 -3.45 -22.26
N ILE A 265 7.16 -2.89 -21.17
CA ILE A 265 7.58 -3.20 -19.79
C ILE A 265 7.27 -4.66 -19.43
N VAL A 266 6.05 -5.13 -19.71
CA VAL A 266 5.62 -6.50 -19.38
C VAL A 266 6.53 -7.57 -20.00
N TYR A 267 7.06 -7.30 -21.19
CA TYR A 267 7.92 -8.25 -21.90
C TYR A 267 9.42 -8.02 -21.70
N ILE A 268 9.83 -6.99 -20.96
CA ILE A 268 11.24 -6.54 -20.93
C ILE A 268 12.21 -7.64 -20.47
N GLU A 269 11.83 -8.42 -19.46
CA GLU A 269 12.65 -9.52 -18.93
C GLU A 269 12.38 -10.87 -19.63
N ARG A 270 11.21 -11.01 -20.28
CA ARG A 270 10.73 -12.27 -20.84
C ARG A 270 11.10 -12.45 -22.31
N ASP A 271 10.85 -11.42 -23.11
CA ASP A 271 11.15 -11.38 -24.54
C ASP A 271 11.61 -9.96 -24.91
N PRO A 272 12.90 -9.66 -24.72
CA PRO A 272 13.46 -8.33 -24.99
C PRO A 272 13.26 -7.85 -26.43
N ALA A 273 13.17 -8.77 -27.40
CA ALA A 273 12.93 -8.43 -28.79
C ALA A 273 11.48 -7.98 -29.01
N LEU A 274 10.52 -8.66 -28.37
CA LEU A 274 9.12 -8.26 -28.38
C LEU A 274 8.91 -6.95 -27.60
N ALA A 275 9.54 -6.80 -26.44
CA ALA A 275 9.53 -5.55 -25.67
C ALA A 275 10.02 -4.36 -26.49
N LYS A 276 11.14 -4.54 -27.19
CA LYS A 276 11.68 -3.53 -28.11
C LYS A 276 10.66 -3.16 -29.19
N SER A 277 9.98 -4.13 -29.79
CA SER A 277 8.99 -3.84 -30.84
C SER A 277 7.84 -2.97 -30.32
N TYR A 278 7.39 -3.20 -29.08
CA TYR A 278 6.36 -2.37 -28.45
C TYR A 278 6.85 -0.96 -28.11
N PHE A 279 8.11 -0.78 -27.67
CA PHE A 279 8.68 0.56 -27.49
C PHE A 279 8.82 1.32 -28.82
N GLU A 280 9.19 0.64 -29.90
CA GLU A 280 9.20 1.23 -31.25
C GLU A 280 7.79 1.60 -31.74
N GLU A 281 6.76 0.81 -31.41
CA GLU A 281 5.36 1.14 -31.69
C GLU A 281 4.87 2.34 -30.88
N THR A 282 5.29 2.43 -29.61
CA THR A 282 5.01 3.59 -28.73
C THR A 282 5.54 4.87 -29.37
N LEU A 283 6.81 4.87 -29.81
CA LEU A 283 7.43 6.02 -30.49
C LEU A 283 6.64 6.43 -31.75
N LYS A 284 6.28 5.47 -32.59
CA LYS A 284 5.52 5.75 -33.83
C LYS A 284 4.12 6.31 -33.55
N ALA A 285 3.47 5.86 -32.47
CA ALA A 285 2.14 6.33 -32.11
C ALA A 285 2.18 7.76 -31.53
N VAL A 286 3.17 8.06 -30.69
CA VAL A 286 3.40 9.41 -30.15
C VAL A 286 3.77 10.41 -31.25
N GLU A 287 4.63 10.03 -32.20
CA GLU A 287 5.02 10.90 -33.32
C GLU A 287 3.86 11.30 -34.25
N LYS A 288 2.75 10.57 -34.21
CA LYS A 288 1.53 10.88 -34.98
C LYS A 288 0.57 11.81 -34.23
N GLN A 289 0.78 12.08 -32.95
CA GLN A 289 -0.08 12.97 -32.17
C GLN A 289 0.43 14.42 -32.26
N ASP A 290 -0.35 15.26 -32.95
CA ASP A 290 -0.05 16.69 -33.15
C ASP A 290 -0.30 17.56 -31.91
N GLU A 291 -0.93 17.01 -30.86
CA GLU A 291 -1.43 17.74 -29.69
C GLU A 291 -0.47 17.77 -28.50
N LEU A 292 0.59 16.95 -28.49
CA LEU A 292 1.54 16.91 -27.38
C LEU A 292 2.57 18.06 -27.45
N PRO A 293 2.92 18.70 -26.32
CA PRO A 293 3.98 19.69 -26.27
C PRO A 293 5.29 19.15 -26.86
N LYS A 294 5.93 19.92 -27.74
CA LYS A 294 7.16 19.49 -28.44
C LYS A 294 8.30 19.09 -27.50
N SER A 295 8.37 19.67 -26.30
CA SER A 295 9.32 19.31 -25.25
C SER A 295 9.05 17.91 -24.69
N TYR A 296 7.78 17.59 -24.42
CA TYR A 296 7.37 16.28 -23.90
C TYR A 296 7.66 15.15 -24.89
N ASN A 297 7.34 15.37 -26.18
CA ASN A 297 7.68 14.43 -27.24
C ASN A 297 9.19 14.19 -27.38
N TYR A 298 10.01 15.22 -27.13
CA TYR A 298 11.46 15.10 -27.20
C TYR A 298 12.02 14.27 -26.03
N GLU A 299 11.55 14.52 -24.80
CA GLU A 299 11.99 13.80 -23.60
C GLU A 299 11.55 12.33 -23.61
N LEU A 300 10.29 12.07 -23.95
CA LEU A 300 9.78 10.70 -24.09
C LEU A 300 10.58 9.91 -25.12
N LYS A 301 10.93 10.55 -26.24
CA LYS A 301 11.75 9.95 -27.28
C LYS A 301 13.17 9.61 -26.79
N GLN A 302 13.83 10.51 -26.07
CA GLN A 302 15.16 10.25 -25.50
C GLN A 302 15.14 9.07 -24.51
N ASN A 303 14.09 8.99 -23.69
CA ASN A 303 13.91 7.91 -22.71
C ASN A 303 13.67 6.56 -23.40
N LEU A 304 12.79 6.52 -24.39
CA LEU A 304 12.50 5.29 -25.15
C LEU A 304 13.70 4.85 -26.00
N ASP A 305 14.42 5.78 -26.64
CA ASP A 305 15.64 5.46 -27.39
C ASP A 305 16.72 4.88 -26.46
N SER A 306 16.81 5.38 -25.22
CA SER A 306 17.72 4.83 -24.20
C SER A 306 17.33 3.42 -23.77
N LEU A 307 16.03 3.15 -23.56
CA LEU A 307 15.52 1.81 -23.24
C LEU A 307 15.74 0.82 -24.40
N ILE A 308 15.44 1.21 -25.63
CA ILE A 308 15.66 0.39 -26.82
C ILE A 308 17.15 0.08 -26.98
N LYS A 309 18.03 1.06 -26.76
CA LYS A 309 19.47 0.87 -26.81
C LYS A 309 19.96 -0.09 -25.73
N TYR A 310 19.44 0.03 -24.50
CA TYR A 310 19.74 -0.90 -23.41
C TYR A 310 19.37 -2.35 -23.78
N LEU A 311 18.22 -2.55 -24.42
CA LEU A 311 17.77 -3.87 -24.89
C LEU A 311 18.60 -4.44 -26.05
N ILE A 312 19.42 -3.63 -26.72
CA ILE A 312 20.34 -4.05 -27.79
C ILE A 312 21.74 -4.37 -27.24
N GLU A 313 22.11 -3.83 -26.07
CA GLU A 313 23.47 -3.86 -25.54
C GLU A 313 23.80 -5.03 -24.58
N GLU A 314 22.89 -6.00 -24.34
CA GLU A 314 23.28 -7.27 -23.70
C GLU A 314 23.73 -8.34 -24.73
N PRO A 315 25.03 -8.73 -24.75
CA PRO A 315 25.47 -9.94 -25.41
C PRO A 315 25.19 -11.16 -24.52
N ALA A 316 24.80 -12.25 -25.18
CA ALA A 316 24.59 -13.56 -24.59
C ALA A 316 25.68 -14.00 -23.60
N GLU A 317 25.35 -14.15 -22.31
CA GLU A 317 26.04 -15.09 -21.43
C GLU A 317 25.01 -16.03 -20.77
N LYS A 318 24.89 -17.22 -21.36
CA LYS A 318 24.34 -18.39 -20.65
C LYS A 318 25.34 -18.79 -19.55
N PRO A 319 24.91 -19.07 -18.31
CA PRO A 319 25.80 -19.71 -17.35
C PRO A 319 25.99 -21.17 -17.76
N GLU A 320 27.23 -21.54 -18.15
CA GLU A 320 27.63 -22.94 -18.30
C GLU A 320 27.53 -23.66 -16.95
N GLU A 321 26.64 -24.65 -16.91
CA GLU A 321 26.62 -25.71 -15.93
C GLU A 321 27.96 -26.47 -15.95
N LYS A 322 28.79 -26.34 -14.92
CA LYS A 322 29.89 -27.27 -14.65
C LYS A 322 29.74 -27.93 -13.29
N VAL A 323 29.03 -29.06 -13.33
CA VAL A 323 29.17 -30.17 -12.39
C VAL A 323 30.65 -30.58 -12.29
N ARG A 324 31.23 -30.52 -11.09
CA ARG A 324 32.32 -31.43 -10.70
C ARG A 324 32.22 -31.87 -9.25
N SER A 325 31.90 -33.16 -9.14
CA SER A 325 31.82 -34.00 -7.95
C SER A 325 33.11 -34.07 -7.12
N SER A 326 32.93 -34.03 -5.80
CA SER A 326 33.57 -34.86 -4.76
C SER A 326 35.10 -35.06 -4.75
N LYS A 327 35.74 -34.67 -3.63
CA LYS A 327 36.64 -35.58 -2.88
C LYS A 327 36.85 -35.14 -1.43
N LYS A 328 36.44 -36.03 -0.51
CA LYS A 328 36.78 -36.06 0.93
C LYS A 328 38.29 -36.26 1.12
N GLY A 329 38.88 -35.61 2.12
CA GLY A 329 40.25 -35.90 2.60
C GLY A 329 40.59 -35.24 3.94
N LYS A 330 40.85 -36.06 4.96
CA LYS A 330 41.04 -35.78 6.40
C LYS A 330 42.29 -34.95 6.80
N ARG A 331 42.11 -34.12 7.85
CA ARG A 331 42.90 -33.86 9.10
C ARG A 331 44.45 -33.98 9.13
N LYS A 332 45.07 -32.95 9.73
CA LYS A 332 46.01 -32.90 10.91
C LYS A 332 46.48 -31.42 11.03
N GLY A 333 46.63 -30.71 12.15
CA GLY A 333 46.84 -31.00 13.58
C GLY A 333 48.12 -30.29 14.07
N VAL A 334 48.14 -29.79 15.33
CA VAL A 334 49.24 -29.14 16.12
C VAL A 334 49.18 -27.60 16.12
N SER A 335 48.63 -26.91 17.15
CA SER A 335 49.14 -26.53 18.50
C SER A 335 50.42 -25.65 18.47
N ALA A 336 50.66 -24.60 19.27
CA ALA A 336 50.33 -24.33 20.67
C ALA A 336 50.44 -22.83 21.05
N LYS A 337 49.90 -22.53 22.24
CA LYS A 337 49.87 -21.27 23.03
C LYS A 337 51.23 -20.60 23.28
N LYS A 338 51.27 -19.25 23.41
CA LYS A 338 51.46 -18.54 24.70
C LYS A 338 51.39 -17.00 24.56
N ALA A 339 50.86 -16.40 25.62
CA ALA A 339 50.68 -14.97 25.88
C ALA A 339 51.98 -14.26 26.29
N SER A 340 52.09 -12.95 26.03
CA SER A 340 51.94 -11.84 27.01
C SER A 340 52.85 -10.65 26.68
N ASN A 341 52.23 -9.46 26.67
CA ASN A 341 52.71 -8.10 26.92
C ASN A 341 54.21 -7.79 26.83
N LYS A 342 54.51 -6.73 26.07
CA LYS A 342 55.07 -5.51 26.67
C LYS A 342 54.78 -4.30 25.78
N ASP A 343 54.43 -3.22 26.48
CA ASP A 343 54.24 -1.85 26.03
C ASP A 343 55.45 -1.33 25.25
N ASP A 344 55.20 -0.39 24.34
CA ASP A 344 55.94 0.87 24.29
C ASP A 344 55.11 1.89 23.48
N GLU A 345 54.75 2.97 24.17
CA GLU A 345 54.24 4.24 23.67
C GLU A 345 55.18 4.83 22.61
N ILE A 346 54.66 5.46 21.54
CA ILE A 346 55.23 6.72 21.01
C ILE A 346 54.10 7.63 20.52
N GLU A 347 54.26 8.88 20.90
CA GLU A 347 53.39 10.05 20.89
C GLU A 347 52.95 10.58 19.52
N TRP A 348 51.88 11.36 19.63
CA TRP A 348 51.27 12.29 18.70
C TRP A 348 52.19 13.41 18.21
N ILE A 349 52.10 13.73 16.91
CA ILE A 349 51.86 15.10 16.41
C ILE A 349 50.78 15.00 15.33
#